data_AF-A0A084SHP5-F1
#
_entry.id   AF-A0A084SHP5-F1
#
_cell.length_a   1.000
_cell.length_b   1.000
_cell.length_c   1.000
_cell.angle_alpha   90.00
_cell.angle_beta   90.00
_cell.angle_gamma   90.00
#
_symmetry.space_group_name_H-M   'P 1'
#
loop_
_entity.id
_entity.type
_entity.pdbx_description
1 polymer ?
#
loop_
_entity_poly.entity_id
_entity_poly.type
_entity_poly.pdbx_seq_one_letter_code
_entity_poly.pdbx_strand_id
1 'polypeptide(L)'
;RASVTGPFFDAIAAGQWKLARQIAALSPTTWWKGHEYEDDFAYAFFLHTFIRQDPADAPALQGALAQYEQVLGGQSDPRLDLCKALYSKDQAAFLGAFPTLLGEYERKMQKLQSTRDYDYTYEPNRHVMIEGLALLKLAESVGFETEAEYPLCPSVARRTDYAPFKPLGFPNLQLEP
;
A
#
# COMPACT_ATOMS: atom_id res chain seq x y z
N ARG A 1 -4.77 -14.91 -4.77
CA ARG A 1 -3.68 -14.18 -5.44
C ARG A 1 -3.12 -13.19 -4.44
N ALA A 2 -1.81 -13.12 -4.27
CA ALA A 2 -1.21 -12.19 -3.32
C ALA A 2 -1.40 -10.73 -3.77
N SER A 3 -1.36 -10.50 -5.09
CA SER A 3 -1.55 -9.20 -5.76
C SER A 3 -2.90 -8.52 -5.54
N VAL A 4 -3.88 -9.16 -4.89
CA VAL A 4 -5.15 -8.51 -4.54
C VAL A 4 -4.97 -7.77 -3.20
N THR A 5 -4.36 -6.59 -3.29
CA THR A 5 -3.88 -5.82 -2.14
C THR A 5 -4.86 -4.76 -1.63
N GLY A 6 -6.00 -4.54 -2.30
CA GLY A 6 -6.99 -3.52 -1.91
C GLY A 6 -7.37 -3.56 -0.42
N PRO A 7 -7.92 -4.68 0.09
CA PRO A 7 -8.28 -4.81 1.51
C PRO A 7 -7.08 -4.66 2.47
N PHE A 8 -5.88 -5.06 2.03
CA PHE A 8 -4.66 -4.90 2.81
C PHE A 8 -4.30 -3.41 2.95
N PHE A 9 -4.30 -2.66 1.84
CA PHE A 9 -4.07 -1.22 1.86
C PHE A 9 -5.16 -0.47 2.61
N ASP A 10 -6.43 -0.84 2.46
CA ASP A 10 -7.54 -0.24 3.22
C ASP A 10 -7.30 -0.37 4.72
N ALA A 11 -6.92 -1.57 5.18
CA ALA A 11 -6.65 -1.83 6.59
C ALA A 11 -5.48 -0.98 7.12
N ILE A 12 -4.39 -0.85 6.35
CA ILE A 12 -3.25 0.00 6.76
C ILE A 12 -3.66 1.47 6.76
N ALA A 13 -4.27 1.96 5.68
CA ALA A 13 -4.70 3.35 5.53
C ALA A 13 -5.67 3.77 6.66
N ALA A 14 -6.51 2.84 7.13
CA ALA A 14 -7.40 3.04 8.28
C ALA A 14 -6.71 2.88 9.67
N GLY A 15 -5.42 2.53 9.72
CA GLY A 15 -4.69 2.26 10.95
C GLY A 15 -5.04 0.93 11.63
N GLN A 16 -5.75 0.04 10.94
CA GLN A 16 -6.19 -1.27 11.42
C GLN A 16 -5.07 -2.31 11.33
N TRP A 17 -3.97 -2.07 12.04
CA TRP A 17 -2.73 -2.87 11.96
C TRP A 17 -2.91 -4.36 12.25
N LYS A 18 -3.78 -4.70 13.22
CA LYS A 18 -4.10 -6.10 13.55
C LYS A 18 -4.75 -6.80 12.35
N LEU A 19 -5.73 -6.16 11.72
CA LEU A 19 -6.42 -6.67 10.54
C LEU A 19 -5.45 -6.79 9.35
N ALA A 20 -4.63 -5.77 9.10
CA ALA A 20 -3.65 -5.79 8.02
C ALA A 20 -2.67 -6.97 8.16
N ARG A 21 -2.19 -7.27 9.38
CA ARG A 21 -1.37 -8.46 9.67
C ARG A 21 -2.11 -9.77 9.47
N GLN A 22 -3.39 -9.84 9.81
CA GLN A 22 -4.22 -11.03 9.56
C GLN A 22 -4.42 -11.28 8.06
N ILE A 23 -4.68 -10.23 7.28
CA ILE A 23 -4.78 -10.31 5.82
C ILE A 23 -3.45 -10.80 5.23
N ALA A 24 -2.34 -10.22 5.66
CA ALA A 24 -1.00 -10.62 5.23
C ALA A 24 -0.71 -12.10 5.54
N ALA A 25 -1.05 -12.57 6.75
CA ALA A 25 -0.84 -13.96 7.16
C ALA A 25 -1.71 -14.97 6.38
N LEU A 26 -2.88 -14.55 5.90
CA LEU A 26 -3.78 -15.37 5.07
C LEU A 26 -3.48 -15.27 3.57
N SER A 27 -2.62 -14.33 3.17
CA SER A 27 -2.29 -14.11 1.76
C SER A 27 -1.36 -15.22 1.24
N PRO A 28 -1.49 -15.62 -0.04
CA PRO A 28 -0.60 -16.62 -0.64
C PRO A 28 0.87 -16.20 -0.56
N THR A 29 1.73 -17.17 -0.25
CA THR A 29 3.20 -16.99 -0.17
C THR A 29 3.94 -17.49 -1.40
N THR A 30 3.20 -17.98 -2.41
CA THR A 30 3.76 -18.54 -3.64
C THR A 30 3.16 -17.86 -4.86
N TRP A 31 4.02 -17.52 -5.82
CA TRP A 31 3.59 -16.93 -7.09
C TRP A 31 2.85 -17.96 -7.94
N TRP A 32 1.68 -17.59 -8.43
CA TRP A 32 0.88 -18.43 -9.31
C TRP A 32 1.04 -17.98 -10.76
N LYS A 33 1.99 -18.60 -11.46
CA LYS A 33 2.26 -18.33 -12.88
C LYS A 33 0.98 -18.46 -13.72
N GLY A 34 0.68 -17.41 -14.49
CA GLY A 34 -0.51 -17.34 -15.35
C GLY A 34 -1.78 -16.81 -14.66
N HIS A 35 -1.75 -16.55 -13.34
CA HIS A 35 -2.89 -15.99 -12.59
C HIS A 35 -2.67 -14.58 -12.04
N GLU A 36 -1.41 -14.22 -11.80
CA GLU A 36 -0.97 -12.86 -11.43
C GLU A 36 0.39 -12.56 -12.06
N TYR A 37 0.64 -11.27 -12.33
CA TYR A 37 1.95 -10.82 -12.77
C TYR A 37 2.97 -11.01 -11.64
N GLU A 38 4.21 -11.31 -12.01
CA GLU A 38 5.23 -11.72 -11.05
C GLU A 38 5.74 -10.54 -10.21
N ASP A 39 5.81 -9.35 -10.81
CA ASP A 39 6.10 -8.08 -10.15
C ASP A 39 5.00 -7.70 -9.14
N ASP A 40 3.73 -7.80 -9.53
CA ASP A 40 2.59 -7.57 -8.63
C ASP A 40 2.62 -8.54 -7.43
N PHE A 41 2.97 -9.81 -7.67
CA PHE A 41 3.16 -10.79 -6.60
C PHE A 41 4.33 -10.40 -5.69
N ALA A 42 5.50 -10.08 -6.26
CA ALA A 42 6.70 -9.76 -5.49
C ALA A 42 6.49 -8.51 -4.62
N TYR A 43 5.82 -7.49 -5.16
CA TYR A 43 5.40 -6.30 -4.43
C TYR A 43 4.48 -6.65 -3.24
N ALA A 44 3.40 -7.38 -3.49
CA ALA A 44 2.45 -7.76 -2.45
C ALA A 44 3.09 -8.66 -1.38
N PHE A 45 3.89 -9.65 -1.80
CA PHE A 45 4.59 -10.56 -0.91
C PHE A 45 5.60 -9.83 -0.03
N PHE A 46 6.33 -8.86 -0.59
CA PHE A 46 7.21 -7.97 0.18
C PHE A 46 6.41 -7.25 1.28
N LEU A 47 5.31 -6.57 0.93
CA LEU A 47 4.53 -5.78 1.89
C LEU A 47 3.86 -6.64 2.98
N HIS A 48 3.29 -7.79 2.61
CA HIS A 48 2.71 -8.76 3.54
C HIS A 48 3.76 -9.34 4.50
N THR A 49 4.99 -9.47 4.02
CA THR A 49 6.11 -9.89 4.86
C THR A 49 6.57 -8.74 5.75
N PHE A 50 6.72 -7.55 5.20
CA PHE A 50 7.26 -6.39 5.87
C PHE A 50 6.41 -5.93 7.05
N ILE A 51 5.08 -5.97 6.93
CA ILE A 51 4.17 -5.55 8.01
C ILE A 51 4.29 -6.40 9.30
N ARG A 52 4.88 -7.60 9.21
CA ARG A 52 5.10 -8.48 10.36
C ARG A 52 6.22 -7.95 11.27
N GLN A 53 7.17 -7.20 10.72
CA GLN A 53 8.31 -6.63 11.44
C GLN A 53 9.10 -7.68 12.25
N ASP A 54 9.13 -8.93 11.76
CA ASP A 54 9.86 -10.04 12.38
C ASP A 54 11.27 -10.13 11.75
N PRO A 55 12.35 -10.06 12.54
CA PRO A 55 13.71 -10.23 12.03
C PRO A 55 13.93 -11.56 11.27
N ALA A 56 13.16 -12.61 11.58
CA ALA A 56 13.25 -13.89 10.88
C ALA A 56 12.81 -13.80 9.41
N ASP A 57 12.07 -12.76 9.04
CA ASP A 57 11.57 -12.54 7.68
C ASP A 57 12.60 -11.87 6.75
N ALA A 58 13.77 -11.45 7.26
CA ALA A 58 14.79 -10.77 6.44
C ALA A 58 15.16 -11.52 5.14
N PRO A 59 15.37 -12.86 5.14
CA PRO A 59 15.64 -13.59 3.90
C PRO A 59 14.46 -13.57 2.92
N ALA A 60 13.22 -13.61 3.41
CA ALA A 60 12.02 -13.56 2.58
C ALA A 60 11.83 -12.17 1.93
N LEU A 61 12.08 -11.10 2.68
CA LEU A 61 12.06 -9.73 2.17
C LEU A 61 13.11 -9.52 1.08
N GLN A 62 14.35 -9.96 1.34
CA GLN A 62 15.43 -9.87 0.36
C GLN A 62 15.12 -10.69 -0.91
N GLY A 63 14.56 -11.90 -0.74
CA GLY A 63 14.12 -12.73 -1.85
C GLY A 63 13.03 -12.07 -2.69
N ALA A 64 12.06 -11.42 -2.05
CA ALA A 64 10.99 -10.69 -2.73
C ALA A 64 11.55 -9.52 -3.55
N LEU A 65 12.47 -8.74 -2.99
CA LEU A 65 13.14 -7.64 -3.70
C LEU A 65 13.94 -8.14 -4.91
N ALA A 66 14.73 -9.20 -4.73
CA ALA A 66 15.51 -9.78 -5.81
C ALA A 66 14.62 -10.33 -6.93
N GLN A 67 13.51 -10.99 -6.57
CA GLN A 67 12.52 -11.46 -7.54
C GLN A 67 11.91 -10.28 -8.31
N TYR A 68 11.52 -9.21 -7.62
CA TYR A 68 10.95 -8.02 -8.25
C TYR A 68 11.95 -7.36 -9.22
N GLU A 69 13.20 -7.15 -8.79
CA GLU A 69 14.27 -6.63 -9.64
C GLU A 69 14.49 -7.47 -10.90
N GLN A 70 14.51 -8.80 -10.74
CA GLN A 70 14.72 -9.73 -11.85
C GLN A 70 13.60 -9.63 -12.89
N VAL A 71 12.34 -9.56 -12.45
CA VAL A 71 11.17 -9.47 -13.34
C VAL A 71 11.16 -8.15 -14.12
N LEU A 72 11.52 -7.05 -13.48
CA LEU A 72 11.60 -5.74 -14.14
C LEU A 72 12.73 -5.66 -15.17
N GLY A 73 13.76 -6.51 -15.07
CA GLY A 73 14.85 -6.55 -16.04
C GLY A 73 15.58 -5.21 -16.21
N GLY A 74 15.67 -4.43 -15.13
CA GLY A 74 16.29 -3.09 -15.12
C GLY A 74 15.35 -1.93 -15.48
N GLN A 75 14.05 -2.19 -15.71
CA GLN A 75 13.05 -1.13 -15.77
C GLN A 75 12.87 -0.45 -14.41
N SER A 76 12.59 0.85 -14.43
CA SER A 76 12.26 1.62 -13.22
C SER A 76 10.83 1.34 -12.79
N ASP A 77 10.62 1.12 -11.50
CA ASP A 77 9.29 1.03 -10.88
C ASP A 77 9.36 1.69 -9.49
N PRO A 78 8.60 2.77 -9.24
CA PRO A 78 8.66 3.46 -7.95
C PRO A 78 8.22 2.59 -6.78
N ARG A 79 7.40 1.54 -6.98
CA ARG A 79 7.05 0.59 -5.92
C ARG A 79 8.25 -0.21 -5.45
N LEU A 80 9.10 -0.66 -6.39
CA LEU A 80 10.34 -1.35 -6.04
C LEU A 80 11.27 -0.42 -5.25
N ASP A 81 11.42 0.83 -5.69
CA ASP A 81 12.27 1.82 -5.01
C ASP A 81 11.78 2.08 -3.58
N LEU A 82 10.47 2.18 -3.37
CA LEU A 82 9.86 2.32 -2.05
C LEU A 82 10.07 1.08 -1.18
N CYS A 83 9.93 -0.13 -1.73
CA CYS A 83 10.20 -1.36 -1.00
C CYS A 83 11.67 -1.46 -0.56
N LYS A 84 12.61 -1.09 -1.43
CA LYS A 84 14.04 -1.02 -1.10
C LYS A 84 14.31 -0.04 0.04
N ALA A 85 13.75 1.16 -0.05
CA ALA A 85 13.91 2.19 0.96
C ALA A 85 13.33 1.76 2.33
N LEU A 86 12.16 1.10 2.33
CA LEU A 86 11.57 0.52 3.54
C LEU A 86 12.46 -0.58 4.13
N TYR A 87 13.00 -1.46 3.30
CA TYR A 87 13.88 -2.56 3.74
C TYR A 87 15.20 -2.04 4.33
N SER A 88 15.85 -1.08 3.67
CA SER A 88 17.11 -0.49 4.12
C SER A 88 16.94 0.56 5.23
N LYS A 89 15.69 0.91 5.58
CA LYS A 89 15.35 2.02 6.48
C LYS A 89 15.93 3.37 6.00
N ASP A 90 15.95 3.58 4.69
CA ASP A 90 16.44 4.80 4.07
C ASP A 90 15.30 5.80 3.81
N GLN A 91 15.11 6.72 4.76
CA GLN A 91 14.08 7.77 4.65
C GLN A 91 14.28 8.66 3.43
N ALA A 92 15.52 9.02 3.09
CA ALA A 92 15.78 9.94 1.98
C ALA A 92 15.42 9.28 0.63
N ALA A 93 15.76 8.01 0.45
CA ALA A 93 15.37 7.24 -0.72
C ALA A 93 13.83 7.11 -0.82
N PHE A 94 13.15 6.86 0.30
CA PHE A 94 11.69 6.76 0.31
C PHE A 94 11.03 8.09 -0.10
N LEU A 95 11.43 9.19 0.52
CA LEU A 95 10.89 10.53 0.22
C LEU A 95 11.19 10.96 -1.21
N GLY A 96 12.32 10.52 -1.78
CA GLY A 96 12.66 10.75 -3.19
C GLY A 96 11.81 9.93 -4.18
N ALA A 97 11.49 8.67 -3.85
CA ALA A 97 10.73 7.78 -4.72
C ALA A 97 9.20 8.01 -4.65
N PHE A 98 8.67 8.44 -3.51
CA PHE A 98 7.23 8.55 -3.27
C PHE A 98 6.51 9.51 -4.24
N PRO A 99 7.03 10.71 -4.56
CA PRO A 99 6.41 11.59 -5.56
C PRO A 99 6.30 10.96 -6.96
N THR A 100 7.24 10.08 -7.33
CA THR A 100 7.20 9.36 -8.62
C THR A 100 6.00 8.43 -8.68
N LEU A 101 5.72 7.68 -7.59
CA LEU A 101 4.53 6.84 -7.48
C LEU A 101 3.24 7.66 -7.64
N LEU A 102 3.15 8.81 -6.94
CA LEU A 102 1.98 9.69 -7.03
C LEU A 102 1.77 10.18 -8.46
N GLY A 103 2.83 10.63 -9.14
CA GLY A 103 2.74 11.08 -10.52
C GLY A 103 2.34 9.99 -11.51
N GLU A 104 2.77 8.73 -11.29
CA GLU A 104 2.31 7.58 -12.09
C GLU A 104 0.82 7.31 -11.90
N TYR A 105 0.34 7.39 -10.66
CA TYR A 105 -1.07 7.24 -10.34
C TYR A 105 -1.92 8.32 -11.01
N GLU A 106 -1.51 9.60 -10.94
CA GLU A 106 -2.21 10.69 -11.62
C GLU A 106 -2.29 10.46 -13.13
N ARG A 107 -1.18 10.07 -13.77
CA ARG A 107 -1.16 9.73 -15.21
C ARG A 107 -2.10 8.57 -15.53
N LYS A 108 -2.17 7.54 -14.67
CA LYS A 108 -3.12 6.43 -14.82
C LYS A 108 -4.57 6.92 -14.74
N MET A 109 -4.90 7.75 -13.76
CA MET A 109 -6.25 8.29 -13.57
C MET A 109 -6.68 9.23 -14.71
N GLN A 110 -5.74 9.99 -15.29
CA GLN A 110 -5.98 10.82 -16.48
C GLN A 110 -6.30 9.94 -17.70
N LYS A 111 -5.57 8.84 -17.91
CA LYS A 111 -5.85 7.91 -19.02
C LYS A 111 -7.21 7.24 -18.90
N LEU A 112 -7.64 6.91 -17.68
CA LEU A 112 -8.95 6.31 -17.42
C LEU A 112 -10.11 7.30 -17.57
N GLN A 113 -9.84 8.61 -17.64
CA GLN A 113 -10.87 9.63 -17.83
C GLN A 113 -11.64 9.49 -19.15
N SER A 114 -11.02 8.93 -20.19
CA SER A 114 -11.59 8.83 -21.53
C SER A 114 -12.43 7.56 -21.75
N THR A 115 -12.44 6.60 -20.82
CA THR A 115 -13.09 5.28 -20.98
C THR A 115 -14.31 5.08 -20.05
N ARG A 116 -14.89 6.18 -19.55
CA ARG A 116 -15.80 6.24 -18.40
C ARG A 116 -17.25 5.85 -18.70
N ASP A 117 -17.54 4.61 -19.06
CA ASP A 117 -18.95 4.26 -19.16
C ASP A 117 -19.64 4.11 -17.78
N TYR A 118 -19.10 3.45 -16.74
CA TYR A 118 -19.87 3.30 -15.46
C TYR A 118 -19.01 2.93 -14.22
N ASP A 119 -17.95 3.66 -13.86
CA ASP A 119 -17.20 3.40 -12.61
C ASP A 119 -17.41 4.51 -11.56
N TYR A 120 -18.31 4.25 -10.60
CA TYR A 120 -18.60 5.16 -9.48
C TYR A 120 -17.40 5.35 -8.53
N THR A 121 -16.40 4.46 -8.58
CA THR A 121 -15.20 4.56 -7.74
C THR A 121 -14.17 5.51 -8.34
N TYR A 122 -14.29 5.85 -9.63
CA TYR A 122 -13.30 6.68 -10.32
C TYR A 122 -13.16 8.08 -9.70
N GLU A 123 -14.26 8.80 -9.48
CA GLU A 123 -14.23 10.18 -9.00
C GLU A 123 -13.54 10.33 -7.63
N PRO A 124 -13.84 9.51 -6.60
CA PRO A 124 -13.07 9.58 -5.36
C PRO A 124 -11.62 9.11 -5.53
N ASN A 125 -11.39 8.02 -6.28
CA ASN A 125 -10.05 7.42 -6.42
C ASN A 125 -9.08 8.35 -7.16
N ARG A 126 -9.55 9.22 -8.07
CA ARG A 126 -8.67 10.17 -8.75
C ARG A 126 -8.11 11.28 -7.84
N HIS A 127 -8.69 11.47 -6.66
CA HIS A 127 -8.33 12.52 -5.72
C HIS A 127 -7.66 11.97 -4.45
N VAL A 128 -7.83 10.68 -4.16
CA VAL A 128 -7.22 10.02 -2.99
C VAL A 128 -6.69 8.65 -3.40
N MET A 129 -5.39 8.42 -3.16
CA MET A 129 -4.73 7.15 -3.44
C MET A 129 -4.55 6.34 -2.16
N ILE A 130 -5.37 5.30 -1.97
CA ILE A 130 -5.32 4.46 -0.77
C ILE A 130 -3.96 3.74 -0.60
N GLU A 131 -3.38 3.26 -1.70
CA GLU A 131 -2.04 2.67 -1.71
C GLU A 131 -0.98 3.67 -1.19
N GLY A 132 -1.05 4.94 -1.61
CA GLY A 132 -0.14 5.99 -1.16
C GLY A 132 -0.30 6.27 0.34
N LEU A 133 -1.54 6.36 0.83
CA LEU A 133 -1.83 6.53 2.27
C LEU A 133 -1.29 5.36 3.10
N ALA A 134 -1.44 4.13 2.61
CA ALA A 134 -0.95 2.94 3.28
C ALA A 134 0.59 2.91 3.34
N LEU A 135 1.27 3.26 2.23
CA LEU A 135 2.73 3.32 2.18
C LEU A 135 3.31 4.39 3.11
N LEU A 136 2.68 5.56 3.21
CA LEU A 136 3.07 6.59 4.19
C LEU A 136 2.95 6.07 5.63
N LYS A 137 1.86 5.37 5.96
CA LYS A 137 1.70 4.77 7.30
C LYS A 137 2.73 3.68 7.58
N LEU A 138 3.10 2.88 6.58
CA LEU A 138 4.19 1.91 6.72
C LEU A 138 5.54 2.59 6.99
N ALA A 139 5.87 3.64 6.24
CA ALA A 139 7.07 4.45 6.46
C ALA A 139 7.11 5.06 7.87
N GLU A 140 6.02 5.69 8.31
CA GLU A 140 5.88 6.25 9.66
C GLU A 140 6.04 5.16 10.74
N SER A 141 5.52 3.95 10.50
CA SER A 141 5.64 2.83 11.45
C SER A 141 7.08 2.35 11.68
N VAL A 142 7.99 2.62 10.73
CA VAL A 142 9.42 2.34 10.87
C VAL A 142 10.25 3.58 11.24
N GLY A 143 9.58 4.68 11.57
CA GLY A 143 10.18 5.89 12.10
C GLY A 143 10.54 6.96 11.06
N PHE A 144 10.04 6.86 9.83
CA PHE A 144 10.28 7.92 8.84
C PHE A 144 9.44 9.15 9.15
N GLU A 145 10.06 10.32 9.02
CA GLU A 145 9.36 11.61 9.04
C GLU A 145 8.87 11.94 7.63
N THR A 146 7.53 11.92 7.44
CA THR A 146 6.89 12.24 6.15
C THR A 146 6.35 13.69 6.15
N GLU A 147 6.18 14.26 4.96
CA GLU A 147 5.61 15.60 4.82
C GLU A 147 4.16 15.67 5.30
N ALA A 148 3.74 16.84 5.78
CA ALA A 148 2.39 17.08 6.28
C ALA A 148 1.32 17.06 5.17
N GLU A 149 1.69 17.30 3.92
CA GLU A 149 0.78 17.26 2.77
C GLU A 149 1.45 16.61 1.56
N TYR A 150 0.73 15.70 0.90
CA TYR A 150 1.12 15.11 -0.37
C TYR A 150 -0.06 15.17 -1.35
N PRO A 151 0.19 15.39 -2.65
CA PRO A 151 -0.83 15.15 -3.67
C PRO A 151 -1.43 13.75 -3.51
N LEU A 152 -2.75 13.61 -3.66
CA LEU A 152 -3.50 12.35 -3.50
C LEU A 152 -3.47 11.71 -2.09
N CYS A 153 -2.71 12.27 -1.15
CA CYS A 153 -2.59 11.78 0.23
C CYS A 153 -2.74 12.95 1.22
N PRO A 154 -3.89 13.65 1.21
CA PRO A 154 -4.07 14.87 2.01
C PRO A 154 -4.02 14.56 3.51
N SER A 155 -3.55 15.51 4.33
CA SER A 155 -3.44 15.36 5.79
C SER A 155 -4.75 14.88 6.43
N VAL A 156 -5.90 15.36 5.95
CA VAL A 156 -7.22 14.99 6.45
C VAL A 156 -7.50 13.49 6.34
N ALA A 157 -6.96 12.81 5.31
CA ALA A 157 -7.11 11.37 5.10
C ALA A 157 -6.11 10.54 5.92
N ARG A 158 -5.12 11.18 6.55
CA ARG A 158 -4.12 10.53 7.42
C ARG A 158 -4.42 10.66 8.90
N ARG A 159 -5.41 11.49 9.25
CA ARG A 159 -5.88 11.71 10.62
C ARG A 159 -6.25 10.40 11.31
N THR A 160 -5.79 10.27 12.56
CA THR A 160 -6.12 9.14 13.45
C THR A 160 -7.10 9.54 14.55
N ASP A 161 -7.46 10.81 14.62
CA ASP A 161 -8.44 11.39 15.54
C ASP A 161 -9.82 11.44 14.86
N TYR A 162 -10.55 10.34 15.01
CA TYR A 162 -11.94 10.21 14.57
C TYR A 162 -12.88 10.15 15.77
N ALA A 163 -14.07 10.74 15.60
CA ALA A 163 -15.15 10.48 16.54
C ALA A 163 -15.50 8.98 16.49
N PRO A 164 -15.87 8.35 17.63
CA PRO A 164 -16.34 6.97 17.62
C PRO A 164 -17.46 6.81 16.59
N PHE A 165 -17.32 5.84 15.68
CA PHE A 165 -18.37 5.57 14.70
C PHE A 165 -19.63 5.13 15.43
N LYS A 166 -20.68 5.95 15.34
CA LYS A 166 -22.01 5.63 15.86
C LYS A 166 -22.89 5.22 14.68
N PRO A 167 -23.19 3.92 14.49
CA PRO A 167 -24.05 3.48 13.41
C PRO A 167 -25.44 4.10 13.56
N LEU A 168 -25.79 5.04 12.69
CA LEU A 168 -27.10 5.70 12.73
C LEU A 168 -28.26 4.73 12.44
N GLY A 169 -28.02 3.70 11.62
CA GLY A 169 -29.02 2.69 11.27
C GLY A 169 -29.11 1.50 12.23
N PHE A 170 -28.08 1.28 13.07
CA PHE A 170 -28.02 0.13 13.99
C PHE A 170 -27.52 0.57 15.38
N PRO A 171 -28.26 1.44 16.08
CA PRO A 171 -27.80 2.08 17.32
C PRO A 171 -27.51 1.10 18.47
N ASN A 172 -28.01 -0.13 18.37
CA ASN A 172 -27.83 -1.18 19.37
C ASN A 172 -26.65 -2.12 19.08
N LEU A 173 -25.98 -1.98 17.92
CA LEU A 173 -24.82 -2.79 17.59
C LEU A 173 -23.60 -2.24 18.36
N GLN A 174 -23.14 -2.99 19.36
CA GLN A 174 -21.86 -2.71 20.00
C GLN A 174 -20.74 -3.15 19.07
N LEU A 175 -20.00 -2.18 18.53
CA LEU A 175 -18.77 -2.46 17.82
C LEU A 175 -17.67 -2.62 18.89
N GLU A 176 -16.95 -3.73 18.85
CA GLU A 176 -15.77 -3.88 19.72
C GLU A 176 -14.73 -2.79 19.36
N PRO A 177 -14.05 -2.23 20.38
CA PRO A 177 -13.08 -1.16 20.20
C PRO A 177 -11.83 -1.57 19.42
#